data_AF-A0A256Z7F2-F1
#
_entry.id   AF-A0A256Z7F2-F1
#
_cell.length_a   1.000
_cell.length_b   1.000
_cell.length_c   1.000
_cell.angle_alpha   90.00
_cell.angle_beta   90.00
_cell.angle_gamma   90.00
#
_symmetry.space_group_name_H-M   'P 1'
#
loop_
_entity.id
_entity.type
_entity.pdbx_description
1 polymer ?
#
loop_
_entity_poly.entity_id
_entity_poly.type
_entity_poly.pdbx_seq_one_letter_code
_entity_poly.pdbx_strand_id
1 'polypeptide(L)'
;MISNKTLRTLTVILISIHSYLSLFYLGSYMYITMSWSRMTLNVVIKTPILYSFHIDVSLITLISFILVLLSIKDIKGRIIFLVSIALLSMVGYVFFLITKQYTYLTLVGMSGIVGLVSIVLSKDYRKYLINGLALMLSSLSIFSILTTILYFTGLLSSDTARNLILLYWRGFWRFIEVPLIFALLAISIYWLLITLNPKLNAYQSFNNYCTCNHVGTYVISKLILIFSMLFPTILIIMLHLPTFNPDFAPISVDTFFYARELTKAKSLHDVLLGFMGTRPLYMLIIYFAYNIIKDPILLMDCIHPSIVLGLLVYATYRLSRKLCPNGAITAALLTAIGPTILTFIAGGYQANSLALSLILIALSLNEKKVSSVVLRYALYLITALIHPWTFTMYLLLDIIWHTLRKEFKYLLASLTTLLGVILALILLSTIYQLKGPENYVYGLLIKSMKVSYPPGESLRWALEIMTWGSLLNTPLYLLIPLSYTLTQPHLLLALIMPITLVFNKTIAHRLILNIPLGLIATYGILRLSKNLRIALILSIMAYTLCNAAALTPLTTPPWTNIFSINP
;
A
#
# COMPACT_ATOMS: atom_id res chain seq x y z
N MET A 1 26.36 -8.22 -39.59
CA MET A 1 26.90 -8.11 -38.21
C MET A 1 25.96 -7.25 -37.38
N ILE A 2 25.26 -7.82 -36.39
CA ILE A 2 24.46 -7.03 -35.44
C ILE A 2 25.43 -6.35 -34.47
N SER A 3 25.34 -5.02 -34.32
CA SER A 3 26.21 -4.31 -33.36
C SER A 3 25.96 -4.82 -31.93
N ASN A 4 27.01 -4.84 -31.09
CA ASN A 4 26.88 -5.27 -29.68
C ASN A 4 25.83 -4.42 -28.94
N LYS A 5 25.64 -3.15 -29.33
CA LYS A 5 24.59 -2.28 -28.79
C LYS A 5 23.18 -2.76 -29.19
N THR A 6 22.99 -3.11 -30.46
CA THR A 6 21.71 -3.61 -30.98
C THR A 6 21.31 -4.92 -30.31
N LEU A 7 22.25 -5.85 -30.14
CA LEU A 7 22.01 -7.13 -29.45
C LEU A 7 21.55 -6.90 -28.01
N ARG A 8 22.21 -5.98 -27.28
CA ARG A 8 21.86 -5.64 -25.89
C ARG A 8 20.44 -5.08 -25.77
N THR A 9 20.08 -4.12 -26.62
CA THR A 9 18.74 -3.54 -26.63
C THR A 9 17.69 -4.60 -26.93
N LEU A 10 17.95 -5.45 -27.93
CA LEU A 10 17.04 -6.54 -28.28
C LEU A 10 16.86 -7.53 -27.11
N THR A 11 17.94 -7.92 -26.42
CA THR A 11 17.84 -8.80 -25.25
C THR A 11 16.99 -8.18 -24.14
N VAL A 12 17.15 -6.87 -23.87
CA VAL A 12 16.32 -6.17 -22.86
C VAL A 12 14.84 -6.18 -23.25
N ILE A 13 14.52 -5.94 -24.52
CA ILE A 13 13.15 -5.97 -25.05
C ILE A 13 12.56 -7.39 -24.96
N LEU A 14 13.33 -8.40 -25.36
CA LEU A 14 12.90 -9.80 -25.27
C LEU A 14 12.61 -10.20 -23.84
N ILE A 15 13.50 -9.87 -22.89
CA ILE A 15 13.26 -10.13 -21.46
C ILE A 15 12.00 -9.41 -20.98
N SER A 16 11.77 -8.17 -21.41
CA SER A 16 10.59 -7.39 -21.01
C SER A 16 9.29 -8.07 -21.44
N ILE A 17 9.18 -8.42 -22.72
CA ILE A 17 8.00 -9.11 -23.28
C ILE A 17 7.82 -10.49 -22.62
N HIS A 18 8.92 -11.23 -22.53
CA HIS A 18 8.96 -12.58 -21.96
C HIS A 18 8.52 -12.61 -20.49
N SER A 19 9.02 -11.67 -19.68
CA SER A 19 8.70 -11.59 -18.26
C SER A 19 7.21 -11.33 -18.04
N TYR A 20 6.61 -10.44 -18.84
CA TYR A 20 5.18 -10.14 -18.76
C TYR A 20 4.33 -11.37 -19.10
N LEU A 21 4.58 -12.00 -20.26
CA LEU A 21 3.85 -13.19 -20.69
C LEU A 21 4.01 -14.35 -19.69
N SER A 22 5.24 -14.63 -19.27
CA SER A 22 5.53 -15.74 -18.35
C SER A 22 4.80 -15.56 -17.01
N LEU A 23 4.87 -14.37 -16.42
CA LEU A 23 4.24 -14.08 -15.13
C LEU A 23 2.72 -14.03 -15.22
N PHE A 24 2.18 -13.52 -16.33
CA PHE A 24 0.73 -13.59 -16.58
C PHE A 24 0.26 -15.04 -16.58
N TYR A 25 0.92 -15.92 -17.35
CA TYR A 25 0.53 -17.33 -17.43
C TYR A 25 0.80 -18.11 -16.15
N LEU A 26 1.81 -17.74 -15.37
CA LEU A 26 2.08 -18.34 -14.06
C LEU A 26 0.90 -18.16 -13.08
N GLY A 27 0.16 -17.06 -13.22
CA GLY A 27 -1.03 -16.79 -12.43
C GLY A 27 -2.34 -17.31 -13.01
N SER A 28 -2.36 -18.10 -14.10
CA SER A 28 -3.58 -18.39 -14.89
C SER A 28 -4.77 -18.97 -14.11
N TYR A 29 -4.53 -19.69 -13.01
CA TYR A 29 -5.60 -20.22 -12.14
C TYR A 29 -5.88 -19.39 -10.89
N MET A 30 -5.09 -18.34 -10.63
CA MET A 30 -5.22 -17.55 -9.42
C MET A 30 -6.32 -16.51 -9.58
N TYR A 31 -7.21 -16.44 -8.59
CA TYR A 31 -8.20 -15.39 -8.48
C TYR A 31 -7.52 -14.04 -8.29
N ILE A 32 -7.97 -13.05 -9.06
CA ILE A 32 -7.69 -11.65 -8.82
C ILE A 32 -8.81 -11.13 -7.95
N THR A 33 -8.48 -10.73 -6.73
CA THR A 33 -9.40 -9.98 -5.88
C THR A 33 -9.23 -8.50 -6.19
N MET A 34 -10.20 -7.93 -6.90
CA MET A 34 -10.24 -6.51 -7.18
C MET A 34 -11.57 -5.93 -6.74
N SER A 35 -11.57 -4.65 -6.42
CA SER A 35 -12.82 -3.91 -6.32
C SER A 35 -13.12 -3.25 -7.65
N TRP A 36 -14.39 -3.24 -8.04
CA TRP A 36 -14.90 -2.41 -9.12
C TRP A 36 -16.31 -1.99 -8.75
N SER A 37 -16.62 -0.70 -8.89
CA SER A 37 -17.88 -0.14 -8.40
C SER A 37 -18.17 -0.50 -6.94
N ARG A 38 -17.14 -0.47 -6.09
CA ARG A 38 -17.18 -0.89 -4.67
C ARG A 38 -17.66 -2.32 -4.39
N MET A 39 -17.84 -3.14 -5.41
CA MET A 39 -18.03 -4.58 -5.26
C MET A 39 -16.68 -5.27 -5.33
N THR A 40 -16.41 -6.16 -4.37
CA THR A 40 -15.21 -7.01 -4.46
C THR A 40 -15.53 -8.19 -5.37
N LEU A 41 -14.83 -8.24 -6.51
CA LEU A 41 -14.93 -9.28 -7.52
C LEU A 41 -13.73 -10.20 -7.43
N ASN A 42 -13.99 -11.50 -7.50
CA ASN A 42 -12.95 -12.52 -7.66
C ASN A 42 -12.98 -12.97 -9.11
N VAL A 43 -12.04 -12.48 -9.92
CA VAL A 43 -12.01 -12.71 -11.37
C VAL A 43 -10.87 -13.66 -11.72
N VAL A 44 -11.14 -14.63 -12.59
CA VAL A 44 -10.09 -15.44 -13.24
C VAL A 44 -9.98 -15.00 -14.69
N ILE A 45 -8.79 -14.53 -15.09
CA ILE A 45 -8.55 -14.16 -16.48
C ILE A 45 -8.36 -15.43 -17.30
N LYS A 46 -9.36 -15.71 -18.15
CA LYS A 46 -9.44 -16.89 -19.03
C LYS A 46 -9.19 -16.54 -20.51
N THR A 47 -8.57 -15.40 -20.78
CA THR A 47 -8.29 -14.91 -22.13
C THR A 47 -6.79 -14.90 -22.43
N PRO A 48 -6.37 -15.14 -23.69
CA PRO A 48 -4.99 -14.90 -24.09
C PRO A 48 -4.65 -13.41 -24.04
N ILE A 49 -3.37 -13.07 -23.93
CA ILE A 49 -2.89 -11.68 -23.97
C ILE A 49 -2.94 -11.13 -25.38
N LEU A 50 -2.43 -11.89 -26.36
CA LEU A 50 -2.32 -11.39 -27.73
C LEU A 50 -3.61 -11.65 -28.50
N TYR A 51 -3.77 -12.86 -29.02
CA TYR A 51 -4.93 -13.22 -29.85
C TYR A 51 -5.37 -14.66 -29.60
N SER A 52 -4.42 -15.59 -29.49
CA SER A 52 -4.69 -16.99 -29.21
C SER A 52 -3.67 -17.56 -28.22
N PHE A 53 -4.09 -18.54 -27.43
CA PHE A 53 -3.19 -19.26 -26.52
C PHE A 53 -2.01 -19.90 -27.27
N HIS A 54 -2.21 -20.33 -28.52
CA HIS A 54 -1.15 -20.89 -29.36
C HIS A 54 -0.02 -19.88 -29.59
N ILE A 55 -0.36 -18.63 -29.90
CA ILE A 55 0.62 -17.57 -30.17
C ILE A 55 1.41 -17.26 -28.89
N ASP A 56 0.71 -17.08 -27.77
CA ASP A 56 1.32 -16.74 -26.48
C ASP A 56 2.29 -17.85 -26.03
N VAL A 57 1.88 -19.11 -26.08
CA VAL A 57 2.70 -20.27 -25.71
C VAL A 57 3.92 -20.40 -26.62
N SER A 58 3.73 -20.25 -27.93
CA SER A 58 4.82 -20.31 -28.91
C SER A 58 5.84 -19.21 -28.65
N LEU A 59 5.39 -18.00 -28.35
CA LEU A 59 6.23 -16.85 -28.07
C LEU A 59 7.02 -17.02 -26.76
N ILE A 60 6.38 -17.47 -25.67
CA ILE A 60 7.07 -17.77 -24.39
C ILE A 60 8.15 -18.83 -24.60
N THR A 61 7.83 -19.90 -25.33
CA THR A 61 8.75 -21.02 -25.57
C THR A 61 9.93 -20.57 -26.42
N LEU A 62 9.66 -19.87 -27.54
CA LEU A 62 10.68 -19.37 -28.46
C LEU A 62 11.62 -18.37 -27.78
N ILE A 63 11.08 -17.39 -27.05
CA ILE A 63 11.93 -16.42 -26.35
C ILE A 63 12.74 -17.12 -25.25
N SER A 64 12.15 -18.06 -24.50
CA SER A 64 12.90 -18.84 -23.50
C SER A 64 14.07 -19.59 -24.12
N PHE A 65 13.89 -20.21 -25.29
CA PHE A 65 14.97 -20.89 -26.01
C PHE A 65 16.08 -19.91 -26.39
N ILE A 66 15.72 -18.75 -26.96
CA ILE A 66 16.68 -17.70 -27.32
C ILE A 66 17.47 -17.26 -26.07
N LEU A 67 16.79 -17.03 -24.94
CA LEU A 67 17.42 -16.59 -23.70
C LEU A 67 18.40 -17.63 -23.14
N VAL A 68 18.08 -18.92 -23.21
CA VAL A 68 18.99 -20.01 -22.80
C VAL A 68 20.20 -20.09 -23.71
N LEU A 69 20.00 -20.04 -25.03
CA LEU A 69 21.08 -20.09 -26.02
C LEU A 69 22.06 -18.93 -25.85
N LEU A 70 21.56 -17.75 -25.50
CA LEU A 70 22.39 -16.57 -25.21
C LEU A 70 23.12 -16.66 -23.87
N SER A 71 22.46 -17.15 -22.82
CA SER A 71 22.94 -16.99 -21.44
C SER A 71 23.81 -18.14 -20.93
N ILE A 72 23.51 -19.38 -21.31
CA ILE A 72 24.25 -20.58 -20.91
C ILE A 72 25.28 -20.90 -21.98
N LYS A 73 26.54 -21.13 -21.59
CA LYS A 73 27.62 -21.48 -22.54
C LYS A 73 27.85 -22.99 -22.65
N ASP A 74 27.71 -23.70 -21.52
CA ASP A 74 27.89 -25.14 -21.46
C ASP A 74 26.78 -25.91 -22.21
N ILE A 75 27.19 -26.90 -23.00
CA ILE A 75 26.29 -27.67 -23.87
C ILE A 75 25.33 -28.53 -23.02
N LYS A 76 25.82 -29.18 -21.96
CA LYS A 76 24.96 -30.02 -21.10
C LYS A 76 23.91 -29.16 -20.41
N GLY A 77 24.31 -28.04 -19.83
CA GLY A 77 23.39 -27.05 -19.23
C GLY A 77 22.35 -26.56 -20.23
N ARG A 78 22.75 -26.18 -21.46
CA ARG A 78 21.82 -25.76 -22.52
C ARG A 78 20.77 -26.82 -22.80
N ILE A 79 21.17 -28.06 -23.00
CA ILE A 79 20.25 -29.17 -23.29
C ILE A 79 19.26 -29.33 -22.14
N ILE A 80 19.71 -29.34 -20.89
CA ILE A 80 18.85 -29.48 -19.71
C ILE A 80 17.78 -28.38 -19.66
N PHE A 81 18.18 -27.12 -19.82
CA PHE A 81 17.26 -25.98 -19.82
C PHE A 81 16.27 -26.03 -20.99
N LEU A 82 16.75 -26.29 -22.21
CA LEU A 82 15.90 -26.36 -23.41
C LEU A 82 14.88 -27.50 -23.33
N VAL A 83 15.30 -28.70 -22.91
CA VAL A 83 14.41 -29.85 -22.72
C VAL A 83 13.37 -29.55 -21.65
N SER A 84 13.78 -28.92 -20.55
CA SER A 84 12.86 -28.52 -19.47
C SER A 84 11.82 -27.51 -19.95
N ILE A 85 12.22 -26.51 -20.72
CA ILE A 85 11.30 -25.53 -21.31
C ILE A 85 10.32 -26.24 -22.25
N ALA A 86 10.83 -27.06 -23.18
CA ALA A 86 10.03 -27.78 -24.17
C ALA A 86 8.99 -28.69 -23.51
N LEU A 87 9.41 -29.47 -22.49
CA LEU A 87 8.56 -30.40 -21.77
C LEU A 87 7.48 -29.66 -20.99
N LEU A 88 7.83 -28.61 -20.25
CA LEU A 88 6.85 -27.81 -19.49
C LEU A 88 5.84 -27.12 -20.40
N SER A 89 6.29 -26.50 -21.51
CA SER A 89 5.38 -25.85 -22.46
C SER A 89 4.50 -26.86 -23.19
N MET A 90 5.05 -28.00 -23.63
CA MET A 90 4.30 -29.03 -24.36
C MET A 90 3.28 -29.70 -23.45
N VAL A 91 3.70 -30.17 -22.27
CA VAL A 91 2.80 -30.80 -21.29
C VAL A 91 1.73 -29.80 -20.86
N GLY A 92 2.11 -28.59 -20.45
CA GLY A 92 1.14 -27.55 -20.05
C GLY A 92 0.10 -27.26 -21.13
N TYR A 93 0.54 -27.16 -22.38
CA TYR A 93 -0.34 -26.81 -23.47
C TYR A 93 -1.22 -27.96 -23.97
N VAL A 94 -0.67 -29.16 -24.12
CA VAL A 94 -1.44 -30.35 -24.53
C VAL A 94 -2.51 -30.69 -23.50
N PHE A 95 -2.16 -30.68 -22.21
CA PHE A 95 -3.15 -30.93 -21.15
C PHE A 95 -4.22 -29.84 -21.11
N PHE A 96 -3.87 -28.57 -21.32
CA PHE A 96 -4.87 -27.50 -21.49
C PHE A 96 -5.81 -27.78 -22.67
N LEU A 97 -5.28 -28.21 -23.83
CA LEU A 97 -6.11 -28.48 -25.01
C LEU A 97 -7.08 -29.64 -24.78
N ILE A 98 -6.65 -30.70 -24.08
CA ILE A 98 -7.44 -31.90 -23.78
C ILE A 98 -8.50 -31.61 -22.70
N THR A 99 -8.08 -31.01 -21.59
CA THR A 99 -8.93 -30.87 -20.39
C THR A 99 -9.71 -29.56 -20.34
N LYS A 100 -9.31 -28.55 -21.12
CA LYS A 100 -9.77 -27.15 -21.04
C LYS A 100 -9.59 -26.51 -19.66
N GLN A 101 -8.72 -27.06 -18.81
CA GLN A 101 -8.40 -26.49 -17.50
C GLN A 101 -7.24 -25.49 -17.59
N TYR A 102 -7.51 -24.23 -17.23
CA TYR A 102 -6.52 -23.14 -17.29
C TYR A 102 -5.36 -23.30 -16.30
N THR A 103 -5.47 -24.18 -15.31
CA THR A 103 -4.40 -24.53 -14.36
C THR A 103 -3.15 -25.05 -15.08
N TYR A 104 -3.30 -25.84 -16.14
CA TYR A 104 -2.17 -26.39 -16.90
C TYR A 104 -1.36 -25.32 -17.63
N LEU A 105 -1.94 -24.14 -17.93
CA LEU A 105 -1.22 -23.02 -18.50
C LEU A 105 -0.16 -22.43 -17.56
N THR A 106 -0.20 -22.76 -16.27
CA THR A 106 0.89 -22.37 -15.35
C THR A 106 2.18 -23.10 -15.60
N LEU A 107 2.13 -24.31 -16.16
CA LEU A 107 3.34 -25.01 -16.62
C LEU A 107 4.00 -24.25 -17.79
N VAL A 108 3.20 -23.59 -18.64
CA VAL A 108 3.71 -22.67 -19.67
C VAL A 108 4.35 -21.44 -19.03
N GLY A 109 3.72 -20.86 -17.99
CA GLY A 109 4.35 -19.80 -17.20
C GLY A 109 5.69 -20.23 -16.58
N MET A 110 5.74 -21.45 -16.02
CA MET A 110 6.94 -22.04 -15.41
C MET A 110 8.06 -22.27 -16.45
N SER A 111 7.75 -22.67 -17.68
CA SER A 111 8.75 -22.78 -18.75
C SER A 111 9.41 -21.42 -19.01
N GLY A 112 8.62 -20.35 -18.97
CA GLY A 112 9.13 -18.98 -19.05
C GLY A 112 10.03 -18.59 -17.88
N ILE A 113 9.68 -18.99 -16.65
CA ILE A 113 10.53 -18.80 -15.46
C ILE A 113 11.86 -19.54 -15.60
N VAL A 114 11.86 -20.78 -16.11
CA VAL A 114 13.09 -21.54 -16.39
C VAL A 114 13.99 -20.77 -17.37
N GLY A 115 13.41 -20.16 -18.40
CA GLY A 115 14.10 -19.24 -19.30
C GLY A 115 14.74 -18.04 -18.57
N LEU A 116 14.02 -17.39 -17.67
CA LEU A 116 14.56 -16.28 -16.87
C LEU A 116 15.65 -16.72 -15.88
N VAL A 117 15.52 -17.89 -15.26
CA VAL A 117 16.53 -18.46 -14.35
C VAL A 117 17.87 -18.66 -15.07
N SER A 118 17.85 -19.08 -16.34
CA SER A 118 19.08 -19.21 -17.14
C SER A 118 19.89 -17.89 -17.21
N ILE A 119 19.19 -16.76 -17.31
CA ILE A 119 19.79 -15.42 -17.31
C ILE A 119 20.32 -15.06 -15.92
N VAL A 120 19.58 -15.38 -14.86
CA VAL A 120 20.01 -15.14 -13.47
C VAL A 120 21.31 -15.89 -13.18
N LEU A 121 21.46 -17.11 -13.68
CA LEU A 121 22.67 -17.91 -13.50
C LEU A 121 23.86 -17.32 -14.29
N SER A 122 23.60 -16.64 -15.41
CA SER A 122 24.64 -16.04 -16.24
C SER A 122 25.08 -14.65 -15.72
N LYS A 123 26.31 -14.54 -15.23
CA LYS A 123 26.85 -13.27 -14.69
C LYS A 123 26.78 -12.12 -15.70
N ASP A 124 27.06 -12.39 -16.97
CA ASP A 124 27.11 -11.39 -18.05
C ASP A 124 25.73 -10.78 -18.37
N TYR A 125 24.64 -11.53 -18.11
CA TYR A 125 23.29 -11.15 -18.54
C TYR A 125 22.36 -10.67 -17.43
N ARG A 126 22.75 -10.80 -16.15
CA ARG A 126 21.97 -10.29 -14.99
C ARG A 126 21.55 -8.83 -15.12
N LYS A 127 22.42 -7.97 -15.67
CA LYS A 127 22.11 -6.54 -15.85
C LYS A 127 20.99 -6.33 -16.87
N TYR A 128 20.92 -7.15 -17.92
CA TYR A 128 19.83 -7.09 -18.90
C TYR A 128 18.52 -7.55 -18.30
N LEU A 129 18.55 -8.53 -17.38
CA LEU A 129 17.35 -8.94 -16.64
C LEU A 129 16.75 -7.78 -15.85
N ILE A 130 17.56 -7.08 -15.04
CA ILE A 130 17.11 -5.94 -14.25
C ILE A 130 16.54 -4.84 -15.14
N ASN A 131 17.23 -4.51 -16.24
CA ASN A 131 16.76 -3.49 -17.18
C ASN A 131 15.49 -3.93 -17.94
N GLY A 132 15.36 -5.20 -18.30
CA GLY A 132 14.18 -5.76 -18.96
C GLY A 132 12.96 -5.76 -18.06
N LEU A 133 13.13 -6.15 -16.78
CA LEU A 133 12.08 -6.05 -15.77
C LEU A 133 11.67 -4.59 -15.49
N ALA A 134 12.65 -3.68 -15.41
CA ALA A 134 12.35 -2.25 -15.25
C ALA A 134 11.60 -1.68 -16.46
N LEU A 135 11.99 -2.05 -17.68
CA LEU A 135 11.30 -1.66 -18.91
C LEU A 135 9.86 -2.16 -18.91
N MET A 136 9.65 -3.46 -18.64
CA MET A 136 8.34 -4.09 -18.54
C MET A 136 7.44 -3.39 -17.51
N LEU A 137 7.93 -3.21 -16.29
CA LEU A 137 7.17 -2.55 -15.23
C LEU A 137 6.82 -1.11 -15.62
N SER A 138 7.78 -0.37 -16.19
CA SER A 138 7.53 1.02 -16.60
C SER A 138 6.50 1.13 -17.72
N SER A 139 6.56 0.26 -18.74
CA SER A 139 5.63 0.31 -19.87
C SER A 139 4.21 -0.05 -19.45
N LEU A 140 4.05 -1.12 -18.66
CA LEU A 140 2.75 -1.51 -18.11
C LEU A 140 2.19 -0.42 -17.19
N SER A 141 3.03 0.16 -16.33
CA SER A 141 2.59 1.22 -15.41
C SER A 141 2.11 2.45 -16.16
N ILE A 142 2.86 2.90 -17.18
CA ILE A 142 2.48 4.04 -18.02
C ILE A 142 1.17 3.76 -18.74
N PHE A 143 1.02 2.56 -19.33
CA PHE A 143 -0.22 2.16 -19.99
C PHE A 143 -1.40 2.21 -19.02
N SER A 144 -1.29 1.62 -17.83
CA SER A 144 -2.37 1.62 -16.83
C SER A 144 -2.71 3.02 -16.30
N ILE A 145 -1.71 3.88 -16.11
CA ILE A 145 -1.93 5.28 -15.74
C ILE A 145 -2.72 6.00 -16.84
N LEU A 146 -2.32 5.84 -18.11
CA LEU A 146 -3.02 6.45 -19.24
C LEU A 146 -4.45 5.94 -19.37
N THR A 147 -4.68 4.62 -19.30
CA THR A 147 -6.02 4.03 -19.32
C THR A 147 -6.89 4.60 -18.19
N THR A 148 -6.33 4.74 -16.99
CA THR A 148 -7.07 5.29 -15.84
C THR A 148 -7.41 6.77 -16.04
N ILE A 149 -6.47 7.58 -16.54
CA ILE A 149 -6.74 9.00 -16.84
C ILE A 149 -7.84 9.13 -17.90
N LEU A 150 -7.75 8.37 -18.99
CA LEU A 150 -8.76 8.39 -20.06
C LEU A 150 -10.15 7.95 -19.56
N TYR A 151 -10.20 7.02 -18.60
CA TYR A 151 -11.45 6.63 -17.94
C TYR A 151 -12.03 7.78 -17.11
N PHE A 152 -11.23 8.45 -16.26
CA PHE A 152 -11.70 9.60 -15.48
C PHE A 152 -12.17 10.77 -16.36
N THR A 153 -11.56 10.98 -17.53
CA THR A 153 -12.00 12.01 -18.49
C THR A 153 -13.23 11.62 -19.31
N GLY A 154 -13.79 10.42 -19.12
CA GLY A 154 -14.94 9.91 -19.89
C GLY A 154 -14.62 9.50 -21.33
N LEU A 155 -13.33 9.42 -21.71
CA LEU A 155 -12.90 9.02 -23.06
C LEU A 155 -12.89 7.49 -23.25
N LEU A 156 -12.92 6.73 -22.15
CA LEU A 156 -13.06 5.27 -22.16
C LEU A 156 -14.32 4.86 -21.38
N SER A 157 -15.05 3.88 -21.92
CA SER A 157 -16.16 3.28 -21.18
C SER A 157 -15.65 2.47 -19.97
N SER A 158 -16.50 2.36 -18.94
CA SER A 158 -16.19 1.61 -17.71
C SER A 158 -15.79 0.17 -17.99
N ASP A 159 -16.51 -0.54 -18.87
CA ASP A 159 -16.19 -1.94 -19.21
C ASP A 159 -14.85 -2.07 -19.94
N THR A 160 -14.54 -1.15 -20.85
CA THR A 160 -13.25 -1.17 -21.58
C THR A 160 -12.10 -0.88 -20.64
N ALA A 161 -12.23 0.15 -19.79
CA ALA A 161 -11.24 0.49 -18.78
C ALA A 161 -11.02 -0.67 -17.79
N ARG A 162 -12.10 -1.27 -17.29
CA ARG A 162 -12.06 -2.45 -16.40
C ARG A 162 -11.29 -3.58 -17.04
N ASN A 163 -11.64 -3.96 -18.27
CA ASN A 163 -11.01 -5.08 -18.98
C ASN A 163 -9.52 -4.83 -19.24
N LEU A 164 -9.14 -3.62 -19.66
CA LEU A 164 -7.73 -3.27 -19.88
C LEU A 164 -6.92 -3.26 -18.58
N ILE A 165 -7.44 -2.69 -17.50
CA ILE A 165 -6.78 -2.67 -16.19
C ILE A 165 -6.66 -4.10 -15.63
N LEU A 166 -7.74 -4.89 -15.70
CA LEU A 166 -7.74 -6.29 -15.30
C LEU A 166 -6.69 -7.10 -16.04
N LEU A 167 -6.74 -7.06 -17.38
CA LEU A 167 -5.92 -7.90 -18.24
C LEU A 167 -4.44 -7.55 -18.11
N TYR A 168 -4.10 -6.27 -18.25
CA TYR A 168 -2.71 -5.84 -18.42
C TYR A 168 -2.00 -5.48 -17.11
N TRP A 169 -2.73 -4.99 -16.11
CA TRP A 169 -2.13 -4.58 -14.84
C TRP A 169 -2.27 -5.66 -13.77
N ARG A 170 -3.50 -6.03 -13.46
CA ARG A 170 -3.77 -6.98 -12.36
C ARG A 170 -3.38 -8.41 -12.72
N GLY A 171 -3.49 -8.80 -13.99
CA GLY A 171 -3.07 -10.11 -14.49
C GLY A 171 -1.59 -10.42 -14.25
N PHE A 172 -0.73 -9.39 -14.24
CA PHE A 172 0.69 -9.51 -13.93
C PHE A 172 0.93 -9.70 -12.42
N TRP A 173 0.30 -8.88 -11.58
CA TRP A 173 0.57 -8.86 -10.14
C TRP A 173 0.00 -10.07 -9.39
N ARG A 174 -1.05 -10.73 -9.92
CA ARG A 174 -1.82 -11.78 -9.23
C ARG A 174 -1.00 -12.89 -8.57
N PHE A 175 0.05 -13.35 -9.24
CA PHE A 175 0.90 -14.42 -8.69
C PHE A 175 1.69 -13.98 -7.45
N ILE A 176 1.95 -12.68 -7.34
CA ILE A 176 2.77 -12.09 -6.28
C ILE A 176 1.91 -11.64 -5.10
N GLU A 177 0.65 -11.23 -5.31
CA GLU A 177 -0.17 -10.57 -4.28
C GLU A 177 -0.35 -11.44 -3.03
N VAL A 178 -0.75 -12.70 -3.20
CA VAL A 178 -1.01 -13.61 -2.07
C VAL A 178 0.27 -14.02 -1.34
N PRO A 179 1.33 -14.54 -2.02
CA PRO A 179 2.58 -14.87 -1.34
C PRO A 179 3.21 -13.69 -0.61
N LEU A 180 3.02 -12.47 -1.13
CA LEU A 180 3.60 -11.26 -0.53
C LEU A 180 2.99 -10.93 0.83
N ILE A 181 1.69 -11.17 1.05
CA ILE A 181 1.06 -11.01 2.36
C ILE A 181 1.75 -11.91 3.40
N PHE A 182 2.04 -13.17 3.03
CA PHE A 182 2.77 -14.09 3.90
C PHE A 182 4.24 -13.72 4.07
N ALA A 183 4.89 -13.21 3.03
CA ALA A 183 6.26 -12.70 3.13
C ALA A 183 6.36 -11.49 4.08
N LEU A 184 5.36 -10.59 4.07
CA LEU A 184 5.26 -9.48 5.03
C LEU A 184 5.09 -9.96 6.46
N LEU A 185 4.26 -10.98 6.68
CA LEU A 185 4.12 -11.59 8.00
C LEU A 185 5.45 -12.21 8.46
N ALA A 186 6.11 -12.98 7.61
CA ALA A 186 7.38 -13.63 7.92
C ALA A 186 8.49 -12.62 8.25
N ILE A 187 8.65 -11.56 7.45
CA ILE A 187 9.67 -10.53 7.73
C ILE A 187 9.35 -9.76 9.01
N SER A 188 8.07 -9.54 9.32
CA SER A 188 7.64 -8.85 10.54
C SER A 188 7.96 -9.66 11.79
N ILE A 189 7.71 -10.99 11.75
CA ILE A 189 8.13 -11.91 12.82
C ILE A 189 9.64 -11.90 12.98
N TYR A 190 10.38 -11.96 11.86
CA TYR A 190 11.84 -11.88 11.88
C TYR A 190 12.36 -10.59 12.53
N TRP A 191 11.80 -9.43 12.19
CA TRP A 191 12.16 -8.17 12.84
C TRP A 191 11.80 -8.13 14.31
N LEU A 192 10.66 -8.69 14.72
CA LEU A 192 10.29 -8.79 16.13
C LEU A 192 11.32 -9.62 16.90
N LEU A 193 11.73 -10.78 16.35
CA LEU A 193 12.75 -11.64 16.96
C LEU A 193 14.10 -10.94 17.09
N ILE A 194 14.56 -10.21 16.07
CA ILE A 194 15.79 -9.42 16.14
C ILE A 194 15.69 -8.32 17.19
N THR A 195 14.53 -7.66 17.30
CA THR A 195 14.31 -6.58 18.26
C THR A 195 14.39 -7.10 19.69
N LEU A 196 13.81 -8.28 19.96
CA LEU A 196 13.82 -8.92 21.28
C LEU A 196 15.16 -9.58 21.62
N ASN A 197 15.87 -10.11 20.62
CA ASN A 197 17.18 -10.72 20.80
C ASN A 197 18.18 -10.14 19.79
N PRO A 198 18.89 -9.05 20.16
CA PRO A 198 19.86 -8.40 19.29
C PRO A 198 21.03 -9.30 18.86
N LYS A 199 21.27 -10.44 19.55
CA LYS A 199 22.31 -11.41 19.17
C LYS A 199 21.95 -12.18 17.89
N LEU A 200 20.67 -12.24 17.52
CA LEU A 200 20.21 -12.80 16.24
C LEU A 200 20.50 -11.88 15.06
N ASN A 201 20.99 -10.67 15.31
CA ASN A 201 21.24 -9.67 14.29
C ASN A 201 22.56 -9.96 13.55
N ALA A 202 22.53 -10.92 12.63
CA ALA A 202 23.66 -11.24 11.74
C ALA A 202 24.02 -10.07 10.78
N TYR A 203 23.22 -9.00 10.74
CA TYR A 203 23.32 -7.89 9.80
C TYR A 203 23.58 -6.54 10.49
N GLN A 204 24.61 -6.45 11.33
CA GLN A 204 25.00 -5.17 11.97
C GLN A 204 25.68 -4.15 11.04
N SER A 205 26.06 -4.50 9.79
CA SER A 205 26.91 -3.62 8.96
C SER A 205 26.20 -2.72 7.93
N PHE A 206 24.86 -2.73 7.85
CA PHE A 206 24.15 -2.08 6.73
C PHE A 206 23.55 -0.69 7.01
N ASN A 207 23.83 -0.09 8.17
CA ASN A 207 23.38 1.27 8.51
C ASN A 207 23.93 2.37 7.59
N ASN A 208 24.91 2.07 6.73
CA ASN A 208 25.54 3.05 5.85
C ASN A 208 24.74 3.40 4.59
N TYR A 209 23.65 2.70 4.23
CA TYR A 209 22.94 3.00 2.98
C TYR A 209 22.06 4.27 3.03
N CYS A 210 21.58 4.69 4.19
CA CYS A 210 20.95 6.02 4.34
C CYS A 210 21.98 7.18 4.31
N THR A 211 23.28 6.88 4.15
CA THR A 211 24.35 7.88 3.96
C THR A 211 24.76 8.09 2.49
N CYS A 212 24.19 7.33 1.53
CA CYS A 212 24.51 7.52 0.12
C CYS A 212 24.05 8.91 -0.37
N ASN A 213 25.01 9.73 -0.79
CA ASN A 213 24.82 11.05 -1.40
C ASN A 213 24.10 10.94 -2.75
N HIS A 214 22.78 10.85 -2.75
CA HIS A 214 22.01 11.22 -3.93
C HIS A 214 21.62 12.69 -3.84
N VAL A 215 22.57 13.52 -4.28
CA VAL A 215 22.34 14.93 -4.61
C VAL A 215 21.51 14.96 -5.89
N GLY A 216 20.19 14.83 -5.76
CA GLY A 216 19.31 15.43 -6.75
C GLY A 216 19.55 16.94 -6.76
N THR A 217 19.52 17.58 -7.92
CA THR A 217 19.54 19.05 -7.96
C THR A 217 18.40 19.57 -7.08
N TYR A 218 18.70 20.52 -6.19
CA TYR A 218 17.77 21.06 -5.20
C TYR A 218 16.37 21.40 -5.77
N VAL A 219 16.33 21.89 -7.02
CA VAL A 219 15.10 22.22 -7.76
C VAL A 219 14.20 21.00 -7.99
N ILE A 220 14.74 19.92 -8.57
CA ILE A 220 13.97 18.68 -8.84
C ILE A 220 13.44 18.09 -7.53
N SER A 221 14.27 18.08 -6.49
CA SER A 221 13.88 17.64 -5.14
C SER A 221 12.70 18.43 -4.58
N LYS A 222 12.68 19.75 -4.76
CA LYS A 222 11.57 20.62 -4.33
C LYS A 222 10.30 20.35 -5.14
N LEU A 223 10.41 20.19 -6.46
CA LEU A 223 9.27 19.88 -7.33
C LEU A 223 8.62 18.54 -6.98
N ILE A 224 9.41 17.50 -6.70
CA ILE A 224 8.88 16.20 -6.28
C ILE A 224 8.14 16.33 -4.95
N LEU A 225 8.67 17.10 -3.98
CA LEU A 225 7.99 17.30 -2.70
C LEU A 225 6.67 18.06 -2.86
N ILE A 226 6.65 19.12 -3.68
CA ILE A 226 5.42 19.86 -4.01
C ILE A 226 4.39 18.93 -4.66
N PHE A 227 4.81 18.19 -5.68
CA PHE A 227 3.96 17.18 -6.32
C PHE A 227 3.42 16.16 -5.31
N SER A 228 4.27 15.66 -4.41
CA SER A 228 3.86 14.69 -3.39
C SER A 228 2.78 15.26 -2.45
N MET A 229 2.90 16.54 -2.06
CA MET A 229 1.90 17.18 -1.19
C MET A 229 0.58 17.47 -1.93
N LEU A 230 0.64 17.74 -3.24
CA LEU A 230 -0.55 18.03 -4.07
C LEU A 230 -1.22 16.77 -4.63
N PHE A 231 -0.51 15.66 -4.73
CA PHE A 231 -1.04 14.43 -5.33
C PHE A 231 -2.33 13.92 -4.67
N PRO A 232 -2.48 13.90 -3.33
CA PRO A 232 -3.75 13.54 -2.70
C PRO A 232 -4.92 14.44 -3.16
N THR A 233 -4.68 15.76 -3.29
CA THR A 233 -5.69 16.70 -3.80
C THR A 233 -6.03 16.43 -5.26
N ILE A 234 -5.04 16.16 -6.11
CA ILE A 234 -5.26 15.79 -7.51
C ILE A 234 -6.15 14.54 -7.58
N LEU A 235 -5.86 13.52 -6.76
CA LEU A 235 -6.63 12.29 -6.70
C LEU A 235 -8.09 12.52 -6.25
N ILE A 236 -8.28 13.35 -5.23
CA ILE A 236 -9.60 13.75 -4.74
C ILE A 236 -10.40 14.48 -5.83
N ILE A 237 -9.77 15.43 -6.54
CA ILE A 237 -10.40 16.16 -7.64
C ILE A 237 -10.81 15.18 -8.75
N MET A 238 -9.92 14.25 -9.13
CA MET A 238 -10.22 13.24 -10.15
C MET A 238 -11.46 12.41 -9.81
N LEU A 239 -11.62 12.02 -8.54
CA LEU A 239 -12.78 11.26 -8.04
C LEU A 239 -14.08 12.08 -8.00
N HIS A 240 -14.02 13.40 -8.11
CA HIS A 240 -15.18 14.31 -8.12
C HIS A 240 -15.33 15.06 -9.44
N LEU A 241 -14.63 14.66 -10.50
CA LEU A 241 -14.86 15.21 -11.83
C LEU A 241 -16.31 14.90 -12.27
N PRO A 242 -17.03 15.84 -12.91
CA PRO A 242 -18.40 15.61 -13.36
C PRO A 242 -18.56 14.41 -14.32
N THR A 243 -17.51 14.07 -15.06
CA THR A 243 -17.47 12.90 -15.95
C THR A 243 -17.50 11.57 -15.19
N PHE A 244 -17.06 11.55 -13.93
CA PHE A 244 -16.99 10.36 -13.09
C PHE A 244 -18.03 10.37 -11.95
N ASN A 245 -18.31 11.55 -11.39
CA ASN A 245 -19.24 11.77 -10.29
C ASN A 245 -20.17 12.95 -10.61
N PRO A 246 -21.15 12.77 -11.52
CA PRO A 246 -22.00 13.86 -12.01
C PRO A 246 -22.87 14.48 -10.91
N ASP A 247 -23.28 13.69 -9.92
CA ASP A 247 -24.16 14.13 -8.83
C ASP A 247 -23.39 14.67 -7.62
N PHE A 248 -22.06 14.76 -7.71
CA PHE A 248 -21.17 15.11 -6.60
C PHE A 248 -21.50 14.31 -5.32
N ALA A 249 -21.82 13.03 -5.49
CA ALA A 249 -22.18 12.14 -4.40
C ALA A 249 -20.94 11.75 -3.57
N PRO A 250 -21.12 11.36 -2.30
CA PRO A 250 -19.99 11.03 -1.43
C PRO A 250 -19.14 9.90 -2.04
N ILE A 251 -17.83 10.08 -2.07
CA ILE A 251 -16.89 9.00 -2.34
C ILE A 251 -16.58 8.28 -1.03
N SER A 252 -16.35 8.98 0.07
CA SER A 252 -15.86 8.30 1.27
C SER A 252 -16.99 7.68 2.09
N VAL A 253 -16.78 6.48 2.63
CA VAL A 253 -17.78 5.80 3.47
C VAL A 253 -18.13 6.59 4.72
N ASP A 254 -17.13 7.08 5.45
CA ASP A 254 -17.37 7.88 6.65
C ASP A 254 -18.08 9.22 6.33
N THR A 255 -17.88 9.82 5.14
CA THR A 255 -18.58 11.06 4.74
C THR A 255 -20.09 10.90 4.72
N PHE A 256 -20.59 9.73 4.34
CA PHE A 256 -22.02 9.43 4.46
C PHE A 256 -22.53 9.61 5.90
N PHE A 257 -21.77 9.11 6.89
CA PHE A 257 -22.14 9.23 8.30
C PHE A 257 -21.95 10.66 8.82
N TYR A 258 -20.84 11.33 8.49
CA TYR A 258 -20.62 12.72 8.90
C TYR A 258 -21.66 13.66 8.31
N ALA A 259 -21.98 13.54 7.02
CA ALA A 259 -23.00 14.36 6.38
C ALA A 259 -24.36 14.19 7.06
N ARG A 260 -24.74 12.94 7.39
CA ARG A 260 -26.00 12.66 8.08
C ARG A 260 -26.08 13.29 9.46
N GLU A 261 -25.03 13.20 10.28
CA GLU A 261 -25.05 13.76 11.63
C GLU A 261 -24.93 15.30 11.62
N LEU A 262 -24.09 15.87 10.75
CA LEU A 262 -23.92 17.33 10.63
C LEU A 262 -25.18 18.04 10.15
N THR A 263 -25.90 17.43 9.20
CA THR A 263 -27.16 18.01 8.66
C THR A 263 -28.32 17.95 9.66
N LYS A 264 -28.31 16.99 10.59
CA LYS A 264 -29.34 16.85 11.62
C LYS A 264 -29.08 17.70 12.86
N ALA A 265 -27.82 18.01 13.15
CA ALA A 265 -27.44 18.69 14.38
C ALA A 265 -27.88 20.16 14.39
N LYS A 266 -28.53 20.58 15.48
CA LYS A 266 -28.88 22.00 15.71
C LYS A 266 -27.82 22.70 16.57
N SER A 267 -27.06 21.94 17.34
CA SER A 267 -26.01 22.42 18.24
C SER A 267 -24.77 21.52 18.20
N LEU A 268 -23.65 22.03 18.74
CA LEU A 268 -22.44 21.22 18.95
C LEU A 268 -22.71 20.01 19.86
N HIS A 269 -23.62 20.16 20.84
CA HIS A 269 -23.99 19.09 21.75
C HIS A 269 -24.62 17.91 20.99
N ASP A 270 -25.50 18.19 20.02
CA ASP A 270 -26.14 17.16 19.19
C ASP A 270 -25.12 16.35 18.39
N VAL A 271 -24.09 17.02 17.83
CA VAL A 271 -23.00 16.33 17.11
C VAL A 271 -22.21 15.44 18.05
N LEU A 272 -21.86 15.96 19.24
CA LEU A 272 -21.08 15.19 20.23
C LEU A 272 -21.86 13.94 20.70
N LEU A 273 -23.17 14.05 20.88
CA LEU A 273 -24.04 12.91 21.20
C LEU A 273 -24.15 11.92 20.04
N GLY A 274 -24.32 12.38 18.80
CA GLY A 274 -24.42 11.54 17.61
C GLY A 274 -23.20 10.63 17.40
N PHE A 275 -22.02 11.06 17.85
CA PHE A 275 -20.78 10.29 17.82
C PHE A 275 -20.36 9.71 19.19
N MET A 276 -21.27 9.69 20.16
CA MET A 276 -21.09 9.15 21.52
C MET A 276 -19.85 9.72 22.26
N GLY A 277 -19.42 10.94 21.95
CA GLY A 277 -18.25 11.55 22.58
C GLY A 277 -16.91 10.86 22.28
N THR A 278 -16.85 9.98 21.28
CA THR A 278 -15.64 9.16 21.04
C THR A 278 -14.45 9.96 20.47
N ARG A 279 -14.72 11.12 19.86
CA ARG A 279 -13.73 11.97 19.15
C ARG A 279 -14.04 13.46 19.34
N PRO A 280 -14.09 13.95 20.60
CA PRO A 280 -14.70 15.24 20.93
C PRO A 280 -14.05 16.42 20.20
N LEU A 281 -12.71 16.46 20.14
CA LEU A 281 -12.00 17.56 19.49
C LEU A 281 -12.18 17.53 17.97
N TYR A 282 -12.23 16.33 17.37
CA TYR A 282 -12.48 16.20 15.95
C TYR A 282 -13.87 16.74 15.58
N MET A 283 -14.91 16.35 16.34
CA MET A 283 -16.27 16.81 16.09
C MET A 283 -16.42 18.31 16.26
N LEU A 284 -15.75 18.90 17.25
CA LEU A 284 -15.70 20.34 17.43
C LEU A 284 -15.13 21.05 16.20
N ILE A 285 -13.96 20.61 15.72
CA ILE A 285 -13.31 21.19 14.53
C ILE A 285 -14.23 21.10 13.31
N ILE A 286 -14.79 19.92 13.05
CA ILE A 286 -15.63 19.70 11.88
C ILE A 286 -16.96 20.46 11.96
N TYR A 287 -17.57 20.57 13.14
CA TYR A 287 -18.80 21.34 13.32
C TYR A 287 -18.61 22.82 12.99
N PHE A 288 -17.53 23.43 13.47
CA PHE A 288 -17.22 24.83 13.12
C PHE A 288 -16.87 25.01 11.65
N ALA A 289 -16.11 24.08 11.06
CA ALA A 289 -15.83 24.10 9.63
C ALA A 289 -17.12 23.97 8.78
N TYR A 290 -18.03 23.10 9.21
CA TYR A 290 -19.35 22.92 8.59
C TYR A 290 -20.20 24.18 8.68
N ASN A 291 -20.13 24.92 9.79
CA ASN A 291 -20.85 26.19 9.91
C ASN A 291 -20.37 27.28 8.95
N ILE A 292 -19.18 27.14 8.36
CA ILE A 292 -18.66 28.06 7.34
C ILE A 292 -18.99 27.54 5.93
N ILE A 293 -18.74 26.26 5.65
CA ILE A 293 -18.86 25.69 4.29
C ILE A 293 -20.30 25.28 3.95
N LYS A 294 -21.08 24.84 4.95
CA LYS A 294 -22.48 24.37 4.87
C LYS A 294 -22.77 23.17 3.97
N ASP A 295 -21.89 22.84 3.02
CA ASP A 295 -21.91 21.60 2.26
C ASP A 295 -21.06 20.52 2.95
N PRO A 296 -21.68 19.44 3.46
CA PRO A 296 -20.96 18.40 4.17
C PRO A 296 -20.10 17.52 3.26
N ILE A 297 -20.47 17.34 1.98
CA ILE A 297 -19.70 16.51 1.04
C ILE A 297 -18.45 17.28 0.63
N LEU A 298 -18.61 18.54 0.22
CA LEU A 298 -17.47 19.41 -0.12
C LEU A 298 -16.48 19.52 1.05
N LEU A 299 -16.98 19.65 2.28
CA LEU A 299 -16.13 19.68 3.47
C LEU A 299 -15.40 18.35 3.69
N MET A 300 -16.15 17.23 3.75
CA MET A 300 -15.62 15.96 4.28
C MET A 300 -14.93 15.08 3.24
N ASP A 301 -15.25 15.23 1.95
CA ASP A 301 -14.62 14.47 0.85
C ASP A 301 -13.58 15.28 0.07
N CYS A 302 -13.73 16.60 0.01
CA CYS A 302 -12.83 17.44 -0.79
C CYS A 302 -11.85 18.24 0.07
N ILE A 303 -12.34 19.19 0.87
CA ILE A 303 -11.51 20.18 1.55
C ILE A 303 -10.70 19.55 2.68
N HIS A 304 -11.37 18.87 3.61
CA HIS A 304 -10.70 18.29 4.78
C HIS A 304 -9.66 17.22 4.36
N PRO A 305 -9.99 16.21 3.52
CA PRO A 305 -9.00 15.22 3.11
C PRO A 305 -7.83 15.83 2.33
N SER A 306 -8.05 16.83 1.49
CA SER A 306 -6.96 17.50 0.76
C SER A 306 -5.91 18.09 1.72
N ILE A 307 -6.36 18.81 2.75
CA ILE A 307 -5.48 19.42 3.74
C ILE A 307 -4.79 18.34 4.58
N VAL A 308 -5.56 17.38 5.10
CA VAL A 308 -5.08 16.40 6.06
C VAL A 308 -4.13 15.37 5.43
N LEU A 309 -4.41 14.94 4.19
CA LEU A 309 -3.55 14.00 3.48
C LEU A 309 -2.28 14.70 2.95
N GLY A 310 -2.37 15.97 2.54
CA GLY A 310 -1.19 16.79 2.30
C GLY A 310 -0.31 16.93 3.56
N LEU A 311 -0.94 17.13 4.73
CA LEU A 311 -0.26 17.14 6.02
C LEU A 311 0.37 15.78 6.36
N LEU A 312 -0.28 14.66 6.02
CA LEU A 312 0.25 13.30 6.23
C LEU A 312 1.53 13.06 5.42
N VAL A 313 1.54 13.50 4.16
CA VAL A 313 2.73 13.46 3.30
C VAL A 313 3.85 14.30 3.91
N TYR A 314 3.54 15.52 4.36
CA TYR A 314 4.51 16.39 5.02
C TYR A 314 5.03 15.82 6.34
N ALA A 315 4.16 15.24 7.15
CA ALA A 315 4.52 14.58 8.41
C ALA A 315 5.47 13.40 8.16
N THR A 316 5.19 12.59 7.14
CA THR A 316 6.07 11.50 6.70
C THR A 316 7.43 12.03 6.23
N TYR A 317 7.44 13.10 5.43
CA TYR A 317 8.68 13.77 5.02
C TYR A 317 9.49 14.20 6.25
N ARG A 318 8.86 14.87 7.22
CA ARG A 318 9.51 15.34 8.45
C ARG A 318 10.08 14.21 9.30
N LEU A 319 9.31 13.15 9.53
CA LEU A 319 9.79 11.99 10.27
C LEU A 319 10.95 11.31 9.54
N SER A 320 10.85 11.19 8.21
CA SER A 320 11.92 10.63 7.39
C SER A 320 13.17 11.52 7.38
N ARG A 321 13.06 12.86 7.45
CA ARG A 321 14.23 13.75 7.67
C ARG A 321 14.98 13.45 8.97
N LYS A 322 14.30 12.94 10.01
CA LYS A 322 14.92 12.50 11.27
C LYS A 322 15.52 11.09 11.15
N LEU A 323 14.87 10.17 10.43
CA LEU A 323 15.24 8.74 10.41
C LEU A 323 16.11 8.32 9.21
N CYS A 324 15.82 8.79 8.00
CA CYS A 324 16.61 8.58 6.79
C CYS A 324 16.63 9.86 5.93
N PRO A 325 17.51 10.83 6.25
CA PRO A 325 17.52 12.17 5.65
C PRO A 325 17.54 12.19 4.11
N ASN A 326 18.29 11.26 3.51
CA ASN A 326 18.44 11.13 2.05
C ASN A 326 17.20 10.53 1.37
N GLY A 327 16.36 9.82 2.13
CA GLY A 327 15.12 9.23 1.66
C GLY A 327 13.88 10.09 1.88
N ALA A 328 13.99 11.25 2.52
CA ALA A 328 12.83 12.00 2.99
C ALA A 328 11.83 12.37 1.88
N ILE A 329 12.34 12.82 0.73
CA ILE A 329 11.50 13.17 -0.43
C ILE A 329 10.87 11.92 -1.04
N THR A 330 11.62 10.81 -1.10
CA THR A 330 11.09 9.52 -1.56
C THR A 330 10.02 8.98 -0.62
N ALA A 331 10.17 9.14 0.70
CA ALA A 331 9.14 8.78 1.67
C ALA A 331 7.87 9.61 1.51
N ALA A 332 8.01 10.91 1.28
CA ALA A 332 6.89 11.79 0.97
C ALA A 332 6.15 11.31 -0.28
N LEU A 333 6.89 11.06 -1.37
CA LEU A 333 6.33 10.57 -2.62
C LEU A 333 5.64 9.23 -2.44
N LEU A 334 6.32 8.22 -1.86
CA LEU A 334 5.76 6.88 -1.66
C LEU A 334 4.55 6.88 -0.73
N THR A 335 4.48 7.78 0.25
CA THR A 335 3.25 7.97 1.03
C THR A 335 2.16 8.56 0.14
N ALA A 336 2.44 9.61 -0.63
CA ALA A 336 1.47 10.28 -1.50
C ALA A 336 0.84 9.36 -2.55
N ILE A 337 1.67 8.57 -3.24
CA ILE A 337 1.21 7.63 -4.27
C ILE A 337 0.88 6.24 -3.70
N GLY A 338 0.99 6.04 -2.39
CA GLY A 338 0.86 4.74 -1.74
C GLY A 338 -0.58 4.35 -1.37
N PRO A 339 -0.77 3.11 -0.87
CA PRO A 339 -2.09 2.58 -0.52
C PRO A 339 -2.79 3.38 0.58
N THR A 340 -2.02 3.89 1.56
CA THR A 340 -2.55 4.60 2.72
C THR A 340 -3.42 5.80 2.34
N ILE A 341 -3.01 6.59 1.35
CA ILE A 341 -3.77 7.78 0.90
C ILE A 341 -5.10 7.36 0.30
N LEU A 342 -5.09 6.36 -0.59
CA LEU A 342 -6.31 5.88 -1.20
C LEU A 342 -7.25 5.24 -0.19
N THR A 343 -6.74 4.46 0.76
CA THR A 343 -7.58 3.87 1.81
C THR A 343 -8.20 4.93 2.71
N PHE A 344 -7.49 6.02 3.00
CA PHE A 344 -8.06 7.16 3.73
C PHE A 344 -9.18 7.85 2.96
N ILE A 345 -9.09 7.95 1.64
CA ILE A 345 -10.17 8.46 0.78
C ILE A 345 -11.32 7.44 0.73
N ALA A 346 -11.05 6.19 0.32
CA ALA A 346 -12.08 5.18 0.11
C ALA A 346 -12.95 4.91 1.35
N GLY A 347 -12.29 4.71 2.50
CA GLY A 347 -12.97 4.49 3.78
C GLY A 347 -13.37 5.77 4.50
N GLY A 348 -12.82 6.91 4.09
CA GLY A 348 -13.07 8.20 4.73
C GLY A 348 -12.55 8.30 6.15
N TYR A 349 -11.50 7.56 6.56
CA TYR A 349 -11.04 7.59 7.96
C TYR A 349 -10.40 8.94 8.34
N GLN A 350 -11.19 10.02 8.36
CA GLN A 350 -10.77 11.41 8.34
C GLN A 350 -10.19 11.85 9.69
N ALA A 351 -10.84 11.45 10.78
CA ALA A 351 -10.28 11.63 12.12
C ALA A 351 -8.95 10.86 12.28
N ASN A 352 -8.87 9.66 11.68
CA ASN A 352 -7.69 8.82 11.76
C ASN A 352 -6.51 9.41 10.96
N SER A 353 -6.74 9.88 9.73
CA SER A 353 -5.69 10.51 8.93
C SER A 353 -5.14 11.77 9.59
N LEU A 354 -6.00 12.59 10.22
CA LEU A 354 -5.55 13.77 10.97
C LEU A 354 -4.71 13.38 12.19
N ALA A 355 -5.20 12.43 12.99
CA ALA A 355 -4.46 11.91 14.14
C ALA A 355 -3.11 11.30 13.74
N LEU A 356 -3.06 10.55 12.64
CA LEU A 356 -1.83 9.96 12.12
C LEU A 356 -0.85 11.06 11.65
N SER A 357 -1.32 12.10 10.97
CA SER A 357 -0.48 13.23 10.59
C SER A 357 0.16 13.91 11.81
N LEU A 358 -0.63 14.18 12.85
CA LEU A 358 -0.16 14.84 14.07
C LEU A 358 0.82 13.96 14.85
N ILE A 359 0.56 12.65 14.95
CA ILE A 359 1.44 11.74 15.69
C ILE A 359 2.78 11.55 14.99
N LEU A 360 2.80 11.48 13.65
CA LEU A 360 4.06 11.42 12.89
C LEU A 360 4.87 12.72 13.01
N ILE A 361 4.20 13.89 13.08
CA ILE A 361 4.87 15.15 13.42
C ILE A 361 5.46 15.07 14.83
N ALA A 362 4.71 14.58 15.81
CA ALA A 362 5.17 14.43 17.19
C ALA A 362 6.43 13.54 17.28
N LEU A 363 6.46 12.42 16.56
CA LEU A 363 7.62 11.53 16.45
C LEU A 363 8.82 12.18 15.74
N SER A 364 8.58 13.14 14.84
CA SER A 364 9.64 13.88 14.14
C SER A 364 10.35 14.92 15.01
N LEU A 365 9.80 15.24 16.19
CA LEU A 365 10.38 16.24 17.09
C LEU A 365 11.67 15.73 17.76
N ASN A 366 12.53 16.69 18.15
CA ASN A 366 13.80 16.39 18.80
C ASN A 366 13.61 16.22 20.30
N GLU A 367 13.75 14.99 20.78
CA GLU A 367 13.51 14.61 22.17
C GLU A 367 14.50 15.24 23.17
N LYS A 368 15.62 15.80 22.68
CA LYS A 368 16.61 16.48 23.52
C LYS A 368 16.17 17.88 23.97
N LYS A 369 15.24 18.52 23.25
CA LYS A 369 14.80 19.91 23.55
C LYS A 369 13.51 19.88 24.38
N VAL A 370 13.49 20.56 25.53
CA VAL A 370 12.31 20.63 26.41
C VAL A 370 11.07 21.14 25.68
N SER A 371 11.20 22.20 24.88
CA SER A 371 10.09 22.72 24.07
C SER A 371 9.51 21.70 23.09
N SER A 372 10.36 20.83 22.53
CA SER A 372 9.93 19.75 21.64
C SER A 372 9.24 18.61 22.40
N VAL A 373 9.62 18.35 23.65
CA VAL A 373 8.93 17.37 24.53
C VAL A 373 7.55 17.89 24.92
N VAL A 374 7.44 19.16 25.30
CA VAL A 374 6.13 19.80 25.60
C VAL A 374 5.22 19.78 24.38
N LEU A 375 5.74 20.16 23.20
CA LEU A 375 4.97 20.10 21.96
C LEU A 375 4.56 18.67 21.59
N ARG A 376 5.44 17.68 21.80
CA ARG A 376 5.10 16.26 21.62
C ARG A 376 3.94 15.86 22.53
N TYR A 377 4.01 16.19 23.82
CA TYR A 377 2.92 15.92 24.77
C TYR A 377 1.59 16.54 24.31
N ALA A 378 1.61 17.81 23.91
CA ALA A 378 0.41 18.49 23.40
C ALA A 378 -0.16 17.80 22.15
N LEU A 379 0.70 17.39 21.21
CA LEU A 379 0.26 16.65 20.03
C LEU A 379 -0.31 15.27 20.38
N TYR A 380 0.25 14.55 21.34
CA TYR A 380 -0.31 13.27 21.82
C TYR A 380 -1.70 13.47 22.44
N LEU A 381 -1.88 14.49 23.27
CA LEU A 381 -3.17 14.83 23.85
C LEU A 381 -4.21 15.19 22.78
N ILE A 382 -3.84 16.05 21.81
CA ILE A 382 -4.70 16.41 20.68
C ILE A 382 -5.07 15.14 19.88
N THR A 383 -4.10 14.28 19.57
CA THR A 383 -4.34 13.00 18.88
C THR A 383 -5.29 12.11 19.68
N ALA A 384 -5.17 12.03 21.00
CA ALA A 384 -6.08 11.25 21.83
C ALA A 384 -7.54 11.76 21.75
N LEU A 385 -7.73 13.08 21.70
CA LEU A 385 -9.05 13.71 21.60
C LEU A 385 -9.64 13.68 20.18
N ILE A 386 -8.81 13.47 19.15
CA ILE A 386 -9.23 13.32 17.76
C ILE A 386 -9.49 11.85 17.41
N HIS A 387 -8.53 10.97 17.72
CA HIS A 387 -8.61 9.54 17.42
C HIS A 387 -7.87 8.71 18.49
N PRO A 388 -8.59 8.26 19.53
CA PRO A 388 -8.02 7.56 20.68
C PRO A 388 -7.21 6.32 20.29
N TRP A 389 -7.66 5.58 19.27
CA TRP A 389 -6.99 4.37 18.81
C TRP A 389 -5.59 4.64 18.24
N THR A 390 -5.42 5.70 17.46
CA THR A 390 -4.11 6.06 16.87
C THR A 390 -3.15 6.52 17.93
N PHE A 391 -3.65 7.30 18.90
CA PHE A 391 -2.89 7.66 20.09
C PHE A 391 -2.39 6.41 20.84
N THR A 392 -3.28 5.48 21.19
CA THR A 392 -2.92 4.26 21.94
C THR A 392 -1.85 3.46 21.21
N MET A 393 -2.01 3.26 19.90
CA MET A 393 -1.08 2.48 19.10
C MET A 393 0.34 3.07 19.11
N TYR A 394 0.47 4.38 18.90
CA TYR A 394 1.76 5.07 18.84
C TYR A 394 2.39 5.31 20.21
N LEU A 395 1.58 5.50 21.25
CA LEU A 395 2.09 5.61 22.61
C LEU A 395 2.65 4.27 23.11
N LEU A 396 1.95 3.16 22.85
CA LEU A 396 2.48 1.82 23.15
C LEU A 396 3.78 1.56 22.38
N LEU A 397 3.85 1.97 21.11
CA LEU A 397 5.07 1.88 20.32
C LEU A 397 6.23 2.64 20.97
N ASP A 398 6.02 3.88 21.43
CA ASP A 398 7.04 4.66 22.13
C ASP A 398 7.51 3.98 23.41
N ILE A 399 6.57 3.51 24.24
CA ILE A 399 6.88 2.81 25.50
C ILE A 399 7.73 1.59 25.21
N ILE A 400 7.32 0.74 24.27
CA ILE A 400 8.07 -0.47 23.90
C ILE A 400 9.44 -0.10 23.34
N TRP A 401 9.50 0.88 22.43
CA TRP A 401 10.75 1.32 21.80
C TRP A 401 11.79 1.80 22.81
N HIS A 402 11.40 2.71 23.70
CA HIS A 402 12.31 3.25 24.71
C HIS A 402 12.65 2.24 25.81
N THR A 403 11.74 1.31 26.13
CA THR A 403 12.01 0.19 27.04
C THR A 403 13.09 -0.72 26.48
N LEU A 404 12.96 -1.15 25.22
CA LEU A 404 13.92 -2.03 24.57
C LEU A 404 15.30 -1.38 24.41
N ARG A 405 15.35 -0.05 24.26
CA ARG A 405 16.60 0.73 24.17
C ARG A 405 17.18 1.16 25.52
N LYS A 406 16.49 0.86 26.63
CA LYS A 406 16.88 1.28 28.00
C LYS A 406 17.02 2.81 28.13
N GLU A 407 16.22 3.56 27.40
CA GLU A 407 16.22 5.02 27.40
C GLU A 407 15.24 5.58 28.44
N PHE A 408 15.56 5.37 29.73
CA PHE A 408 14.65 5.64 30.87
C PHE A 408 14.05 7.05 30.89
N LYS A 409 14.81 8.08 30.53
CA LYS A 409 14.32 9.47 30.47
C LYS A 409 13.14 9.62 29.51
N TYR A 410 13.22 9.02 28.32
CA TYR A 410 12.17 9.12 27.30
C TYR A 410 11.01 8.19 27.62
N LEU A 411 11.28 7.01 28.21
CA LEU A 411 10.25 6.14 28.75
C LEU A 411 9.39 6.86 29.81
N LEU A 412 10.04 7.55 30.76
CA LEU A 412 9.32 8.31 31.79
C LEU A 412 8.45 9.39 31.15
N ALA A 413 8.95 10.10 30.14
CA ALA A 413 8.18 11.10 29.40
C ALA A 413 6.95 10.49 28.69
N SER A 414 7.08 9.30 28.11
CA SER A 414 5.95 8.56 27.52
C SER A 414 4.93 8.14 28.59
N LEU A 415 5.38 7.65 29.74
CA LEU A 415 4.49 7.27 30.85
C LEU A 415 3.78 8.48 31.47
N THR A 416 4.45 9.62 31.63
CA THR A 416 3.79 10.86 32.07
C THR A 416 2.80 11.35 31.02
N THR A 417 3.09 11.15 29.73
CA THR A 417 2.14 11.45 28.65
C THR A 417 0.89 10.58 28.76
N LEU A 418 1.06 9.27 29.00
CA LEU A 418 -0.05 8.35 29.24
C LEU A 418 -0.92 8.82 30.40
N LEU A 419 -0.31 9.11 31.55
CA LEU A 419 -1.02 9.56 32.76
C LEU A 419 -1.79 10.86 32.51
N GLY A 420 -1.14 11.85 31.88
CA GLY A 420 -1.76 13.13 31.58
C GLY A 420 -2.96 13.01 30.63
N VAL A 421 -2.88 12.16 29.61
CA VAL A 421 -4.01 11.89 28.72
C VAL A 421 -5.13 11.16 29.44
N ILE A 422 -4.84 10.14 30.26
CA ILE A 422 -5.86 9.42 31.04
C ILE A 422 -6.62 10.39 31.94
N LEU A 423 -5.92 11.26 32.66
CA LEU A 423 -6.54 12.27 33.53
C LEU A 423 -7.44 13.23 32.75
N ALA A 424 -6.98 13.70 31.58
CA ALA A 424 -7.78 14.59 30.72
C ALA A 424 -9.06 13.88 30.20
N LEU A 425 -8.98 12.61 29.84
CA LEU A 425 -10.11 11.82 29.37
C LEU A 425 -11.15 11.57 30.47
N ILE A 426 -10.71 11.24 31.68
CA ILE A 426 -11.58 11.07 32.86
C ILE A 426 -12.31 12.38 33.18
N LEU A 427 -11.61 13.51 33.12
CA LEU A 427 -12.21 14.82 33.37
C LEU A 427 -13.31 15.14 32.33
N LEU A 428 -13.04 14.85 31.06
CA LEU A 428 -14.02 15.04 29.97
C LEU A 428 -15.24 14.13 30.10
N SER A 429 -15.05 12.85 30.43
CA SER A 429 -16.18 11.92 30.59
C SER A 429 -17.07 12.32 31.77
N THR A 430 -16.47 12.85 32.85
CA THR A 430 -17.19 13.38 34.02
C THR A 430 -18.01 14.62 33.66
N ILE A 431 -17.43 15.58 32.92
CA ILE A 431 -18.12 16.83 32.56
C ILE A 431 -19.31 16.58 31.62
N TYR A 432 -19.15 15.70 30.64
CA TYR A 432 -20.16 15.51 29.58
C TYR A 432 -21.11 14.32 29.83
N GLN A 433 -20.92 13.54 30.90
CA GLN A 433 -21.66 12.30 31.17
C GLN A 433 -21.63 11.30 29.99
N LEU A 434 -20.56 11.34 29.19
CA LEU A 434 -20.39 10.49 28.02
C LEU A 434 -19.64 9.22 28.42
N LYS A 435 -19.89 8.12 27.69
CA LYS A 435 -19.15 6.86 27.87
C LYS A 435 -17.64 7.01 27.60
N GLY A 436 -17.17 8.14 27.06
CA GLY A 436 -15.75 8.46 26.98
C GLY A 436 -14.96 7.65 25.92
N PRO A 437 -13.81 8.18 25.46
CA PRO A 437 -12.88 7.49 24.55
C PRO A 437 -12.37 6.12 25.02
N GLU A 438 -12.23 5.92 26.32
CA GLU A 438 -11.72 4.72 26.96
C GLU A 438 -12.62 3.50 26.75
N ASN A 439 -13.94 3.67 26.91
CA ASN A 439 -14.89 2.58 26.69
C ASN A 439 -14.96 2.18 25.22
N TYR A 440 -14.71 3.12 24.30
CA TYR A 440 -14.61 2.81 22.88
C TYR A 440 -13.41 1.90 22.59
N VAL A 441 -12.22 2.24 23.08
CA VAL A 441 -11.00 1.44 22.85
C VAL A 441 -11.11 0.07 23.50
N TYR A 442 -11.55 0.00 24.77
CA TYR A 442 -11.70 -1.25 25.50
C TYR A 442 -12.78 -2.14 24.90
N GLY A 443 -13.97 -1.58 24.63
CA GLY A 443 -15.07 -2.31 24.01
C GLY A 443 -14.73 -2.82 22.61
N LEU A 444 -13.92 -2.07 21.86
CA LEU A 444 -13.44 -2.49 20.55
C LEU A 444 -12.42 -3.63 20.66
N LEU A 445 -11.48 -3.57 21.59
CA LEU A 445 -10.48 -4.63 21.80
C LEU A 445 -11.13 -5.96 22.14
N ILE A 446 -12.02 -5.99 23.14
CA ILE A 446 -12.69 -7.23 23.58
C ILE A 446 -13.50 -7.85 22.44
N LYS A 447 -14.30 -7.03 21.74
CA LYS A 447 -15.14 -7.52 20.64
C LYS A 447 -14.34 -8.02 19.43
N SER A 448 -13.05 -7.66 19.37
CA SER A 448 -12.22 -7.90 18.19
C SER A 448 -11.23 -9.03 18.32
N MET A 449 -10.98 -9.54 19.53
CA MET A 449 -10.19 -10.76 19.72
C MET A 449 -10.97 -11.96 19.20
N LYS A 450 -10.66 -12.37 17.97
CA LYS A 450 -11.22 -13.54 17.30
C LYS A 450 -10.15 -14.09 16.37
N VAL A 451 -9.68 -15.30 16.66
CA VAL A 451 -8.78 -16.02 15.75
C VAL A 451 -9.58 -16.41 14.52
N SER A 452 -9.18 -15.92 13.34
CA SER A 452 -9.76 -16.39 12.08
C SER A 452 -9.20 -17.75 11.69
N TYR A 453 -10.07 -18.61 11.17
CA TYR A 453 -9.69 -19.88 10.57
C TYR A 453 -10.12 -19.88 9.09
N PRO A 454 -9.20 -20.10 8.13
CA PRO A 454 -7.78 -20.40 8.32
C PRO A 454 -6.93 -19.20 8.81
N PRO A 455 -5.76 -19.45 9.46
CA PRO A 455 -4.84 -18.41 9.88
C PRO A 455 -4.43 -17.50 8.71
N GLY A 456 -4.49 -16.19 8.93
CA GLY A 456 -4.18 -15.19 7.89
C GLY A 456 -5.37 -14.76 7.04
N GLU A 457 -6.54 -15.40 7.17
CA GLU A 457 -7.75 -14.94 6.48
C GLU A 457 -8.15 -13.52 6.91
N SER A 458 -8.10 -13.19 8.21
CA SER A 458 -8.37 -11.81 8.68
C SER A 458 -7.43 -10.78 8.06
N LEU A 459 -6.16 -11.14 7.87
CA LEU A 459 -5.16 -10.28 7.26
C LEU A 459 -5.45 -10.07 5.76
N ARG A 460 -5.75 -11.15 5.03
CA ARG A 460 -6.15 -11.07 3.63
C ARG A 460 -7.41 -10.22 3.47
N TRP A 461 -8.46 -10.49 4.25
CA TRP A 461 -9.71 -9.72 4.21
C TRP A 461 -9.51 -8.25 4.61
N ALA A 462 -8.62 -7.97 5.56
CA ALA A 462 -8.29 -6.60 5.94
C ALA A 462 -7.68 -5.80 4.78
N LEU A 463 -6.79 -6.42 4.00
CA LEU A 463 -6.11 -5.79 2.87
C LEU A 463 -6.98 -5.73 1.61
N GLU A 464 -7.70 -6.81 1.30
CA GLU A 464 -8.42 -6.97 0.04
C GLU A 464 -9.87 -6.48 0.09
N ILE A 465 -10.59 -6.76 1.18
CA ILE A 465 -12.05 -6.59 1.23
C ILE A 465 -12.43 -5.35 2.03
N MET A 466 -11.93 -5.24 3.26
CA MET A 466 -12.34 -4.18 4.20
C MET A 466 -12.00 -2.77 3.72
N THR A 467 -11.06 -2.67 2.77
CA THR A 467 -10.59 -1.41 2.20
C THR A 467 -10.83 -1.34 0.69
N TRP A 468 -11.68 -2.19 0.13
CA TRP A 468 -11.94 -2.30 -1.32
C TRP A 468 -10.63 -2.41 -2.14
N GLY A 469 -9.72 -3.27 -1.67
CA GLY A 469 -8.41 -3.50 -2.27
C GLY A 469 -7.43 -2.31 -2.21
N SER A 470 -7.84 -1.15 -1.70
CA SER A 470 -7.00 0.05 -1.68
C SER A 470 -5.75 -0.09 -0.81
N LEU A 471 -5.83 -0.90 0.26
CA LEU A 471 -4.70 -1.15 1.16
C LEU A 471 -3.75 -2.22 0.60
N LEU A 472 -4.18 -3.02 -0.37
CA LEU A 472 -3.31 -3.93 -1.10
C LEU A 472 -2.56 -3.13 -2.17
N ASN A 473 -1.25 -2.93 -2.00
CA ASN A 473 -0.39 -2.36 -3.04
C ASN A 473 0.88 -3.22 -3.16
N THR A 474 0.77 -4.24 -4.01
CA THR A 474 1.81 -5.25 -4.24
C THR A 474 3.18 -4.65 -4.56
N PRO A 475 3.31 -3.63 -5.45
CA PRO A 475 4.59 -3.00 -5.72
C PRO A 475 5.26 -2.38 -4.49
N LEU A 476 4.49 -1.71 -3.62
CA LEU A 476 5.03 -1.10 -2.40
C LEU A 476 5.45 -2.17 -1.39
N TYR A 477 4.64 -3.22 -1.24
CA TYR A 477 4.92 -4.33 -0.32
C TYR A 477 6.17 -5.13 -0.70
N LEU A 478 6.55 -5.21 -1.98
CA LEU A 478 7.83 -5.79 -2.40
C LEU A 478 9.05 -5.05 -1.84
N LEU A 479 8.92 -3.76 -1.53
CA LEU A 479 10.00 -2.94 -0.99
C LEU A 479 10.22 -3.16 0.51
N ILE A 480 9.21 -3.63 1.24
CA ILE A 480 9.26 -3.76 2.69
C ILE A 480 10.27 -4.86 3.11
N PRO A 481 10.27 -6.09 2.57
CA PRO A 481 11.28 -7.08 2.91
C PRO A 481 12.72 -6.65 2.60
N LEU A 482 12.91 -5.71 1.66
CA LEU A 482 14.21 -5.16 1.30
C LEU A 482 14.71 -4.08 2.30
N SER A 483 13.89 -3.70 3.28
CA SER A 483 14.25 -2.73 4.32
C SER A 483 14.92 -3.42 5.52
N TYR A 484 16.24 -3.65 5.42
CA TYR A 484 17.00 -4.32 6.50
C TYR A 484 17.40 -3.38 7.64
N THR A 485 16.57 -2.39 7.99
CA THR A 485 16.87 -1.36 9.00
C THR A 485 15.76 -1.32 10.03
N LEU A 486 16.08 -1.52 11.30
CA LEU A 486 15.07 -1.49 12.35
C LEU A 486 14.90 -0.07 12.91
N THR A 487 13.89 0.64 12.41
CA THR A 487 13.43 1.92 12.98
C THR A 487 12.10 1.75 13.69
N GLN A 488 11.66 2.78 14.42
CA GLN A 488 10.40 2.76 15.14
C GLN A 488 9.19 2.37 14.25
N PRO A 489 9.05 2.88 13.01
CA PRO A 489 8.08 2.35 12.04
C PRO A 489 8.18 0.85 11.71
N HIS A 490 9.38 0.29 11.64
CA HIS A 490 9.57 -1.14 11.39
C HIS A 490 9.14 -1.97 12.60
N LEU A 491 9.45 -1.49 13.82
CA LEU A 491 8.95 -2.11 15.04
C LEU A 491 7.41 -2.11 15.09
N LEU A 492 6.77 -1.01 14.66
CA LEU A 492 5.31 -0.95 14.58
C LEU A 492 4.74 -2.04 13.65
N LEU A 493 5.33 -2.22 12.47
CA LEU A 493 4.94 -3.31 11.56
C LEU A 493 5.22 -4.69 12.19
N ALA A 494 6.37 -4.87 12.83
CA ALA A 494 6.78 -6.11 13.49
C ALA A 494 5.83 -6.52 14.62
N LEU A 495 5.25 -5.55 15.33
CA LEU A 495 4.24 -5.80 16.37
C LEU A 495 2.86 -6.06 15.77
N ILE A 496 2.43 -5.27 14.77
CA ILE A 496 1.06 -5.33 14.24
C ILE A 496 0.82 -6.59 13.40
N MET A 497 1.74 -6.94 12.49
CA MET A 497 1.49 -8.01 11.52
C MET A 497 1.20 -9.36 12.20
N PRO A 498 1.98 -9.84 13.20
CA PRO A 498 1.64 -11.08 13.91
C PRO A 498 0.30 -10.99 14.65
N ILE A 499 0.01 -9.84 15.26
CA ILE A 499 -1.22 -9.61 16.02
C ILE A 499 -2.46 -9.63 15.11
N THR A 500 -2.34 -9.31 13.82
CA THR A 500 -3.46 -9.41 12.87
C THR A 500 -3.99 -10.83 12.66
N LEU A 501 -3.24 -11.87 13.08
CA LEU A 501 -3.70 -13.26 13.05
C LEU A 501 -4.74 -13.58 14.13
N VAL A 502 -4.77 -12.81 15.23
CA VAL A 502 -5.65 -13.03 16.38
C VAL A 502 -6.77 -11.99 16.51
N PHE A 503 -6.71 -10.93 15.70
CA PHE A 503 -7.79 -9.94 15.60
C PHE A 503 -8.67 -10.17 14.39
N ASN A 504 -9.94 -9.78 14.52
CA ASN A 504 -10.86 -9.75 13.40
C ASN A 504 -10.38 -8.79 12.28
N LYS A 505 -10.92 -9.00 11.07
CA LYS A 505 -10.69 -8.15 9.89
C LYS A 505 -10.94 -6.65 10.12
N THR A 506 -11.85 -6.29 11.03
CA THR A 506 -12.20 -4.89 11.35
C THR A 506 -11.09 -4.16 12.09
N ILE A 507 -10.36 -4.83 12.98
CA ILE A 507 -9.22 -4.23 13.66
C ILE A 507 -7.95 -4.39 12.86
N ALA A 508 -7.75 -5.54 12.20
CA ALA A 508 -6.58 -5.79 11.38
C ALA A 508 -6.37 -4.67 10.34
N HIS A 509 -7.40 -4.26 9.59
CA HIS A 509 -7.23 -3.19 8.59
C HIS A 509 -6.88 -1.84 9.23
N ARG A 510 -7.48 -1.51 10.40
CA ARG A 510 -7.21 -0.26 11.11
C ARG A 510 -5.78 -0.20 11.63
N LEU A 511 -5.26 -1.32 12.14
CA LEU A 511 -3.88 -1.42 12.59
C LEU A 511 -2.91 -1.22 11.42
N ILE A 512 -3.12 -1.94 10.31
CA ILE A 512 -2.25 -1.85 9.13
C ILE A 512 -2.30 -0.44 8.51
N LEU A 513 -3.49 0.17 8.43
CA LEU A 513 -3.67 1.51 7.86
C LEU A 513 -2.83 2.58 8.57
N ASN A 514 -2.58 2.41 9.88
CA ASN A 514 -1.83 3.39 10.66
C ASN A 514 -0.31 3.21 10.57
N ILE A 515 0.18 2.22 9.83
CA ILE A 515 1.61 2.00 9.61
C ILE A 515 2.09 2.95 8.50
N PRO A 516 3.18 3.70 8.70
CA PRO A 516 3.72 4.59 7.67
C PRO A 516 4.50 3.78 6.62
N LEU A 517 3.78 2.96 5.84
CA LEU A 517 4.34 2.01 4.89
C LEU A 517 5.25 2.67 3.85
N GLY A 518 4.92 3.88 3.37
CA GLY A 518 5.76 4.65 2.44
C GLY A 518 7.14 4.99 3.01
N LEU A 519 7.23 5.25 4.32
CA LEU A 519 8.50 5.48 5.00
C LEU A 519 9.32 4.19 5.09
N ILE A 520 8.71 3.05 5.44
CA ILE A 520 9.38 1.75 5.50
C ILE A 520 9.90 1.35 4.11
N ALA A 521 9.04 1.44 3.10
CA ALA A 521 9.37 1.12 1.70
C ALA A 521 10.51 1.98 1.13
N THR A 522 10.73 3.18 1.67
CA THR A 522 11.85 4.05 1.28
C THR A 522 13.21 3.38 1.53
N TYR A 523 13.36 2.65 2.64
CA TYR A 523 14.62 1.95 2.93
C TYR A 523 14.91 0.83 1.94
N GLY A 524 13.87 0.17 1.40
CA GLY A 524 14.01 -0.82 0.34
C GLY A 524 14.33 -0.19 -1.00
N ILE A 525 13.58 0.84 -1.41
CA ILE A 525 13.68 1.42 -2.76
C ILE A 525 15.02 2.14 -3.01
N LEU A 526 15.63 2.68 -1.95
CA LEU A 526 16.92 3.37 -2.06
C LEU A 526 18.06 2.42 -2.42
N ARG A 527 17.90 1.12 -2.20
CA ARG A 527 18.90 0.08 -2.53
C ARG A 527 18.83 -0.36 -3.99
N LEU A 528 17.76 -0.01 -4.68
CA LEU A 528 17.53 -0.43 -6.06
C LEU A 528 18.24 0.50 -7.04
N SER A 529 18.57 -0.06 -8.21
CA SER A 529 19.09 0.73 -9.34
C SER A 529 18.09 1.81 -9.76
N LYS A 530 18.58 2.92 -10.32
CA LYS A 530 17.75 4.06 -10.76
C LYS A 530 16.57 3.62 -11.65
N ASN A 531 16.83 2.73 -12.62
CA ASN A 531 15.81 2.25 -13.55
C ASN A 531 14.69 1.49 -12.83
N LEU A 532 15.06 0.57 -11.93
CA LEU A 532 14.07 -0.22 -11.18
C LEU A 532 13.32 0.64 -10.15
N ARG A 533 13.99 1.64 -9.54
CA ARG A 533 13.35 2.62 -8.67
C ARG A 533 12.26 3.39 -9.39
N ILE A 534 12.56 3.93 -10.59
CA ILE A 534 11.57 4.67 -11.39
C ILE A 534 10.42 3.75 -11.78
N ALA A 535 10.72 2.54 -12.26
CA ALA A 535 9.71 1.58 -12.65
C ALA A 535 8.76 1.22 -11.49
N LEU A 536 9.28 0.98 -10.28
CA LEU A 536 8.47 0.68 -9.11
C LEU A 536 7.67 1.88 -8.59
N ILE A 537 8.21 3.11 -8.65
CA ILE A 537 7.44 4.32 -8.33
C ILE A 537 6.25 4.45 -9.28
N LEU A 538 6.47 4.27 -10.59
CA LEU A 538 5.39 4.26 -11.58
C LEU A 538 4.39 3.15 -11.28
N SER A 539 4.85 1.96 -10.89
CA SER A 539 3.97 0.85 -10.55
C SER A 539 3.12 1.12 -9.31
N ILE A 540 3.68 1.72 -8.26
CA ILE A 540 2.93 2.08 -7.05
C ILE A 540 1.84 3.10 -7.41
N MET A 541 2.18 4.12 -8.21
CA MET A 541 1.23 5.13 -8.69
C MET A 541 0.15 4.54 -9.58
N ALA A 542 0.51 3.68 -10.54
CA ALA A 542 -0.43 2.98 -11.40
C ALA A 542 -1.42 2.13 -10.58
N TYR A 543 -0.92 1.37 -9.60
CA TYR A 543 -1.76 0.55 -8.73
C TYR A 543 -2.75 1.41 -7.92
N THR A 544 -2.28 2.53 -7.36
CA THR A 544 -3.14 3.47 -6.62
C THR A 544 -4.20 4.12 -7.52
N LEU A 545 -3.85 4.56 -8.73
CA LEU A 545 -4.82 5.12 -9.66
C LEU A 545 -5.83 4.08 -10.14
N CYS A 546 -5.40 2.85 -10.47
CA CYS A 546 -6.31 1.78 -10.86
C CYS A 546 -7.30 1.42 -9.74
N ASN A 547 -6.85 1.37 -8.48
CA ASN A 547 -7.75 1.17 -7.35
C ASN A 547 -8.66 2.38 -7.12
N ALA A 548 -8.22 3.61 -7.44
CA ALA A 548 -9.07 4.79 -7.37
C ALA A 548 -10.19 4.76 -8.41
N ALA A 549 -9.91 4.28 -9.64
CA ALA A 549 -10.92 4.09 -10.68
C ALA A 549 -12.05 3.15 -10.25
N ALA A 550 -11.78 2.24 -9.30
CA ALA A 550 -12.78 1.33 -8.75
C ALA A 550 -13.71 1.95 -7.69
N LEU A 551 -13.39 3.15 -7.19
CA LEU A 551 -14.18 3.84 -6.16
C LEU A 551 -15.33 4.60 -6.81
N THR A 552 -16.49 3.96 -6.93
CA THR A 552 -17.70 4.67 -7.41
C THR A 552 -18.30 5.58 -6.34
N PRO A 553 -19.05 6.62 -6.74
CA PRO A 553 -19.84 7.43 -5.82
C PRO A 553 -20.89 6.62 -5.06
N LEU A 554 -21.12 7.01 -3.81
CA LEU A 554 -22.07 6.38 -2.89
C LEU A 554 -23.44 7.04 -3.05
N THR A 555 -24.27 6.45 -3.91
CA THR A 555 -25.69 6.81 -4.06
C THR A 555 -26.60 6.00 -3.12
N THR A 556 -26.07 4.95 -2.50
CA THR A 556 -26.77 4.07 -1.56
C THR A 556 -25.89 3.75 -0.34
N PRO A 557 -26.45 3.25 0.78
CA PRO A 557 -25.67 2.95 1.97
C PRO A 557 -24.51 1.98 1.68
N PRO A 558 -23.29 2.22 2.21
CA PRO A 558 -22.03 1.58 1.78
C PRO A 558 -21.89 0.07 2.04
N TRP A 559 -22.94 -0.60 2.49
CA TRP A 559 -22.93 -2.00 2.91
C TRP A 559 -24.01 -2.87 2.25
N THR A 560 -24.82 -2.30 1.34
CA THR A 560 -25.90 -3.04 0.68
C THR A 560 -25.39 -4.05 -0.36
N ASN A 561 -24.24 -3.80 -1.00
CA ASN A 561 -23.72 -4.62 -2.11
C ASN A 561 -22.18 -4.84 -2.04
N ILE A 562 -21.66 -5.49 -1.00
CA ILE A 562 -20.19 -5.64 -0.81
C ILE A 562 -19.62 -6.80 -1.64
N PHE A 563 -20.41 -7.85 -1.86
CA PHE A 563 -19.97 -9.08 -2.51
C PHE A 563 -20.91 -9.49 -3.64
N SER A 564 -20.34 -9.64 -4.83
CA SER A 564 -20.93 -10.43 -5.91
C SER A 564 -19.88 -11.43 -6.40
N ILE A 565 -20.23 -12.71 -6.40
CA ILE A 565 -19.41 -13.74 -7.02
C ILE A 565 -19.87 -13.82 -8.47
N ASN A 566 -19.16 -13.14 -9.38
CA ASN A 566 -19.34 -13.37 -10.80
C ASN A 566 -18.31 -14.42 -11.26
N PRO A 567 -18.74 -15.62 -11.73
CA PRO A 567 -17.86 -16.71 -12.16
C PRO A 567 -17.10 -16.45 -13.48
#